data_AF-A0A7X6Y9L6-F1
#
_entry.id   AF-A0A7X6Y9L6-F1
#
_cell.length_a   1.000
_cell.length_b   1.000
_cell.length_c   1.000
_cell.angle_alpha   90.00
_cell.angle_beta   90.00
_cell.angle_gamma   90.00
#
_symmetry.space_group_name_H-M   'P 1'
#
loop_
_entity.id
_entity.type
_entity.pdbx_description
1 polymer ?
#
loop_
_entity_poly.entity_id
_entity_poly.type
_entity_poly.pdbx_seq_one_letter_code
_entity_poly.pdbx_strand_id
1 'polypeptide(L)'
;MKRLSLTSVLLKVCALRRLRRTAAGTALLVAVCASSARGGEVGNFDGFFLNMSPSGNFLLPTLQGTVSARIVSEAGRLTAKVTLQSGRLVFTSSAWDSDNGQASSVVLNARSGETLWLSVTNGVSMEGTLSNGSLGGTVLRLFGGRNLFWDRRDASAQETLRLFKGYYTMALPNNAVLWQGAAQAAPTGIGYLSMKIGMRGKAKIAGRLADGTRVSQTAQLIFLEGIPFGYVPFFVPLYGRKGWAGGIMTIDPSNGVMTAPYRVCWDNPETGPDGFQLTMNLCGGYYRALSCACGWNDAPGVTFAQAYLFSADPPLGMSYYDSFGPVDFVSGAVPQEIGVTTRMPSTFVMARGVKPVKQEDGTYSYPAGNSAQARLSFSARTGIFKGRFKLYADGVSAAGRPTHKAVSVPYQGVLTPVRDSAYDLWPVGMGGYTVPDKDPAVAPYRVKRSFPVWLEDAQ
;
A
#
# COMPACT_ATOMS: atom_id res chain seq x y z
N MET A 1 51.06 21.50 17.11
CA MET A 1 50.04 22.18 16.27
C MET A 1 49.79 21.29 15.06
N LYS A 2 48.79 20.40 15.09
CA LYS A 2 47.45 20.57 14.48
C LYS A 2 47.48 21.17 13.06
N ARG A 3 47.23 20.33 12.05
CA ARG A 3 46.22 20.58 11.01
C ARG A 3 45.70 19.25 10.46
N LEU A 4 44.44 18.98 10.78
CA LEU A 4 43.63 17.91 10.20
C LEU A 4 43.42 18.17 8.71
N SER A 5 43.61 17.15 7.88
CA SER A 5 43.14 17.11 6.49
C SER A 5 41.86 16.27 6.43
N LEU A 6 40.73 16.97 6.58
CA LEU A 6 39.36 16.47 6.51
C LEU A 6 38.76 16.99 5.20
N THR A 7 39.16 16.43 4.05
CA THR A 7 38.70 16.99 2.75
C THR A 7 38.42 15.99 1.62
N SER A 8 38.52 14.67 1.81
CA SER A 8 38.15 13.71 0.74
C SER A 8 36.78 13.04 0.90
N VAL A 9 36.17 13.06 2.09
CA VAL A 9 34.89 12.36 2.36
C VAL A 9 33.66 13.24 2.10
N LEU A 10 33.79 14.57 2.20
CA LEU A 10 32.67 15.49 1.99
C LEU A 10 32.33 15.75 0.52
N LEU A 11 33.26 15.54 -0.43
CA LEU A 11 33.00 15.80 -1.85
C LEU A 11 32.12 14.73 -2.53
N LYS A 12 32.05 13.49 -2.00
CA LYS A 12 31.14 12.47 -2.53
C LYS A 12 29.69 12.63 -2.06
N VAL A 13 29.45 13.30 -0.93
CA VAL A 13 28.10 13.55 -0.40
C VAL A 13 27.43 14.74 -1.11
N CYS A 14 28.20 15.69 -1.63
CA CYS A 14 27.64 16.87 -2.33
C CYS A 14 27.13 16.58 -3.76
N ALA A 15 27.65 15.56 -4.44
CA ALA A 15 27.18 15.22 -5.79
C ALA A 15 25.77 14.61 -5.82
N LEU A 16 25.31 13.96 -4.72
CA LEU A 16 23.94 13.44 -4.63
C LEU A 16 22.89 14.48 -4.23
N ARG A 17 23.27 15.63 -3.64
CA ARG A 17 22.32 16.68 -3.25
C ARG A 17 21.81 17.53 -4.42
N ARG A 18 22.45 17.47 -5.60
CA ARG A 18 22.05 18.22 -6.81
C ARG A 18 21.12 17.47 -7.77
N LEU A 19 20.60 16.30 -7.37
CA LEU A 19 19.50 15.61 -8.07
C LEU A 19 18.11 15.98 -7.53
N ARG A 20 17.98 17.17 -6.92
CA ARG A 20 16.66 17.73 -6.59
C ARG A 20 16.08 18.46 -7.79
N ARG A 21 14.90 17.99 -8.19
CA ARG A 21 13.86 18.69 -8.97
C ARG A 21 14.19 18.89 -10.45
N THR A 22 14.17 17.81 -11.19
CA THR A 22 13.61 17.82 -12.56
C THR A 22 12.58 16.69 -12.66
N ALA A 23 11.55 16.97 -13.46
CA ALA A 23 10.24 16.32 -13.46
C ALA A 23 10.27 14.79 -13.70
N ALA A 24 9.22 14.13 -13.20
CA ALA A 24 8.81 12.77 -13.51
C ALA A 24 9.75 11.62 -13.08
N GLY A 25 9.44 11.04 -11.91
CA GLY A 25 9.07 9.63 -11.83
C GLY A 25 10.11 8.55 -12.19
N THR A 26 11.41 8.86 -12.24
CA THR A 26 12.43 7.83 -12.49
C THR A 26 13.35 7.73 -11.29
N ALA A 27 12.93 6.98 -10.27
CA ALA A 27 13.85 6.45 -9.28
C ALA A 27 14.71 5.40 -9.99
N LEU A 28 15.84 5.86 -10.55
CA LEU A 28 16.91 5.01 -11.02
C LEU A 28 17.36 4.16 -9.83
N LEU A 29 17.23 2.83 -9.94
CA LEU A 29 17.83 1.90 -8.99
C LEU A 29 19.35 2.00 -9.20
N VAL A 30 19.98 2.96 -8.52
CA VAL A 30 21.42 3.21 -8.63
C VAL A 30 22.13 1.99 -8.05
N ALA A 31 22.98 1.36 -8.87
CA ALA A 31 23.94 0.38 -8.41
C ALA A 31 24.76 0.99 -7.26
N VAL A 32 24.57 0.47 -6.05
CA VAL A 32 25.27 0.95 -4.87
C VAL A 32 26.74 0.56 -5.00
N CYS A 33 27.61 1.54 -5.14
CA CYS A 33 29.04 1.34 -4.89
C CYS A 33 29.19 0.99 -3.40
N ALA A 34 29.55 -0.27 -3.15
CA ALA A 34 29.82 -0.77 -1.81
C ALA A 34 30.85 0.09 -1.08
N SER A 35 30.68 0.21 0.24
CA SER A 35 31.72 0.67 1.14
C SER A 35 32.97 -0.23 0.97
N SER A 36 34.16 0.35 1.05
CA SER A 36 35.44 -0.38 0.90
C SER A 36 35.76 -1.33 2.07
N ALA A 37 34.81 -1.53 2.99
CA ALA A 37 34.94 -2.41 4.13
C ALA A 37 34.13 -3.69 3.85
N ARG A 38 34.83 -4.82 3.65
CA ARG A 38 34.19 -6.14 3.52
C ARG A 38 33.50 -6.48 4.84
N GLY A 39 32.17 -6.54 4.85
CA GLY A 39 31.47 -7.29 5.89
C GLY A 39 31.71 -8.78 5.63
N GLY A 40 31.89 -9.59 6.68
CA GLY A 40 31.79 -11.04 6.54
C GLY A 40 30.42 -11.41 5.96
N GLU A 41 30.35 -12.44 5.12
CA GLU A 41 29.14 -12.82 4.39
C GLU A 41 28.11 -13.49 5.29
N VAL A 42 28.53 -13.91 6.48
CA VAL A 42 27.65 -14.44 7.52
C VAL A 42 26.66 -13.36 7.98
N GLY A 43 25.37 -13.67 7.89
CA GLY A 43 24.33 -12.71 8.27
C GLY A 43 22.94 -13.06 7.80
N ASN A 44 22.02 -12.13 8.05
CA ASN A 44 20.66 -12.17 7.50
C ASN A 44 20.58 -11.12 6.41
N PHE A 45 19.97 -11.50 5.30
CA PHE A 45 19.78 -10.68 4.11
C PHE A 45 18.31 -10.73 3.74
N ASP A 46 17.79 -9.59 3.30
CA ASP A 46 16.40 -9.45 2.92
C ASP A 46 16.33 -8.70 1.58
N GLY A 47 15.37 -9.07 0.75
CA GLY A 47 15.27 -8.57 -0.61
C GLY A 47 13.90 -8.81 -1.24
N PHE A 48 13.80 -8.41 -2.49
CA PHE A 48 12.59 -8.49 -3.29
C PHE A 48 12.90 -8.79 -4.75
N PHE A 49 11.91 -9.37 -5.44
CA PHE A 49 12.00 -9.76 -6.83
C PHE A 49 11.17 -8.83 -7.71
N LEU A 50 11.82 -8.21 -8.68
CA LEU A 50 11.18 -7.42 -9.71
C LEU A 50 11.10 -8.20 -11.02
N ASN A 51 9.94 -8.23 -11.64
CA ASN A 51 9.87 -8.48 -13.07
C ASN A 51 10.19 -7.16 -13.79
N MET A 52 11.33 -7.14 -14.49
CA MET A 52 11.80 -5.96 -15.24
C MET A 52 11.23 -5.90 -16.66
N SER A 53 10.66 -7.01 -17.13
CA SER A 53 9.94 -7.07 -18.39
C SER A 53 8.47 -6.70 -18.16
N PRO A 54 7.75 -6.25 -19.21
CA PRO A 54 6.30 -6.10 -19.12
C PRO A 54 5.66 -7.40 -18.62
N SER A 55 4.73 -7.28 -17.68
CA SER A 55 4.04 -8.41 -17.05
C SER A 55 2.54 -8.20 -17.19
N GLY A 56 1.86 -9.05 -17.97
CA GLY A 56 0.49 -8.74 -18.37
C GLY A 56 0.43 -7.38 -19.06
N ASN A 57 -0.41 -6.46 -18.55
CA ASN A 57 -0.51 -5.10 -19.07
C ASN A 57 0.37 -4.07 -18.33
N PHE A 58 1.16 -4.50 -17.34
CA PHE A 58 2.05 -3.60 -16.61
C PHE A 58 3.30 -3.29 -17.43
N LEU A 59 3.55 -2.00 -17.69
CA LEU A 59 4.71 -1.51 -18.46
C LEU A 59 5.90 -1.08 -17.58
N LEU A 60 5.69 -0.97 -16.27
CA LEU A 60 6.73 -0.64 -15.28
C LEU A 60 7.20 -1.92 -14.58
N PRO A 61 8.41 -1.91 -13.98
CA PRO A 61 8.85 -3.01 -13.13
C PRO A 61 7.82 -3.35 -12.06
N THR A 62 7.48 -4.64 -11.92
CA THR A 62 6.49 -5.11 -10.95
C THR A 62 7.12 -5.96 -9.87
N LEU A 63 6.76 -5.72 -8.62
CA LEU A 63 7.16 -6.55 -7.48
C LEU A 63 6.39 -7.87 -7.53
N GLN A 64 7.10 -8.99 -7.69
CA GLN A 64 6.51 -10.33 -7.80
C GLN A 64 6.92 -11.30 -6.70
N GLY A 65 7.72 -10.83 -5.74
CA GLY A 65 8.06 -11.65 -4.59
C GLY A 65 9.02 -11.01 -3.61
N THR A 66 9.26 -11.73 -2.52
CA THR A 66 10.22 -11.33 -1.46
C THR A 66 11.14 -12.50 -1.12
N VAL A 67 12.33 -12.19 -0.61
CA VAL A 67 13.28 -13.20 -0.10
C VAL A 67 13.84 -12.80 1.24
N SER A 68 14.02 -13.80 2.11
CA SER A 68 14.90 -13.70 3.28
C SER A 68 15.92 -14.82 3.20
N ALA A 69 17.21 -14.46 3.18
CA ALA A 69 18.33 -15.37 3.16
C ALA A 69 19.12 -15.29 4.48
N ARG A 70 19.55 -16.45 4.98
CA ARG A 70 20.42 -16.55 6.14
C ARG A 70 21.67 -17.32 5.75
N ILE A 71 22.81 -16.66 5.83
CA ILE A 71 24.14 -17.23 5.58
C ILE A 71 24.78 -17.48 6.94
N VAL A 72 25.20 -18.72 7.19
CA VAL A 72 25.65 -19.17 8.52
C VAL A 72 27.14 -19.53 8.57
N SER A 73 27.84 -19.50 7.44
CA SER A 73 29.30 -19.67 7.37
C SER A 73 29.86 -18.89 6.18
N GLU A 74 31.10 -18.41 6.30
CA GLU A 74 31.84 -17.79 5.18
C GLU A 74 32.00 -18.74 3.99
N ALA A 75 32.00 -20.07 4.22
CA ALA A 75 32.04 -21.06 3.16
C ALA A 75 30.76 -21.10 2.28
N GLY A 76 29.69 -20.38 2.65
CA GLY A 76 28.45 -20.29 1.86
C GLY A 76 27.31 -21.22 2.28
N ARG A 77 27.39 -21.88 3.44
CA ARG A 77 26.24 -22.59 4.00
C ARG A 77 25.12 -21.60 4.28
N LEU A 78 23.98 -21.77 3.58
CA LEU A 78 22.89 -20.81 3.62
C LEU A 78 21.50 -21.43 3.46
N THR A 79 20.47 -20.65 3.81
CA THR A 79 19.06 -20.94 3.51
C THR A 79 18.39 -19.68 3.01
N ALA A 80 17.74 -19.75 1.84
CA ALA A 80 16.93 -18.67 1.28
C ALA A 80 15.46 -19.08 1.23
N LYS A 81 14.58 -18.19 1.70
CA LYS A 81 13.12 -18.38 1.73
C LYS A 81 12.48 -17.34 0.83
N VAL A 82 11.90 -17.79 -0.28
CA VAL A 82 11.26 -16.93 -1.27
C VAL A 82 9.74 -17.04 -1.14
N THR A 83 9.03 -15.93 -1.27
CA THR A 83 7.57 -15.88 -1.38
C THR A 83 7.19 -15.29 -2.72
N LEU A 84 6.46 -16.06 -3.53
CA LEU A 84 5.88 -15.67 -4.81
C LEU A 84 4.35 -15.75 -4.74
N GLN A 85 3.68 -15.37 -5.82
CA GLN A 85 2.26 -15.62 -6.01
C GLN A 85 1.94 -17.12 -5.90
N SER A 86 2.69 -17.97 -6.61
CA SER A 86 2.48 -19.43 -6.67
C SER A 86 2.64 -20.13 -5.31
N GLY A 87 3.49 -19.57 -4.45
CA GLY A 87 3.69 -20.07 -3.10
C GLY A 87 5.05 -19.70 -2.53
N ARG A 88 5.47 -20.49 -1.54
CA ARG A 88 6.75 -20.30 -0.86
C ARG A 88 7.76 -21.34 -1.34
N LEU A 89 8.97 -20.88 -1.65
CA LEU A 89 10.11 -21.72 -2.00
C LEU A 89 11.17 -21.65 -0.89
N VAL A 90 11.90 -22.73 -0.72
CA VAL A 90 13.04 -22.81 0.21
C VAL A 90 14.21 -23.40 -0.55
N PHE A 91 15.32 -22.68 -0.52
CA PHE A 91 16.59 -23.06 -1.11
C PHE A 91 17.64 -23.20 0.00
N THR A 92 18.56 -24.14 -0.17
CA THR A 92 19.64 -24.41 0.79
C THR A 92 20.93 -24.69 0.06
N SER A 93 22.04 -24.16 0.56
CA SER A 93 23.38 -24.57 0.13
C SER A 93 24.23 -25.00 1.31
N SER A 94 25.19 -25.88 1.04
CA SER A 94 26.31 -26.18 1.94
C SER A 94 27.53 -25.29 1.68
N ALA A 95 27.67 -24.74 0.47
CA ALA A 95 28.82 -23.94 0.08
C ALA A 95 28.50 -22.91 -1.03
N TRP A 96 29.39 -21.95 -1.25
CA TRP A 96 29.38 -21.11 -2.45
C TRP A 96 29.87 -21.90 -3.67
N ASP A 97 29.34 -21.57 -4.84
CA ASP A 97 29.84 -22.10 -6.11
C ASP A 97 31.05 -21.30 -6.63
N SER A 98 31.10 -20.01 -6.30
CA SER A 98 32.17 -19.10 -6.68
C SER A 98 32.36 -18.02 -5.61
N ASP A 99 33.61 -17.69 -5.28
CA ASP A 99 34.02 -16.55 -4.46
C ASP A 99 35.27 -15.93 -5.09
N ASN A 100 35.22 -14.64 -5.41
CA ASN A 100 36.34 -13.89 -6.00
C ASN A 100 36.97 -12.88 -5.01
N GLY A 101 36.64 -12.98 -3.72
CA GLY A 101 37.05 -12.08 -2.65
C GLY A 101 36.22 -10.80 -2.52
N GLN A 102 35.43 -10.44 -3.54
CA GLN A 102 34.49 -9.32 -3.52
C GLN A 102 33.03 -9.78 -3.54
N ALA A 103 32.74 -10.84 -4.28
CA ALA A 103 31.41 -11.39 -4.44
C ALA A 103 31.46 -12.92 -4.33
N SER A 104 30.52 -13.45 -3.54
CA SER A 104 30.29 -14.87 -3.41
C SER A 104 28.91 -15.22 -3.96
N SER A 105 28.82 -16.27 -4.77
CA SER A 105 27.60 -16.60 -5.49
C SER A 105 27.31 -18.10 -5.51
N VAL A 106 26.04 -18.43 -5.70
CA VAL A 106 25.54 -19.80 -5.76
C VAL A 106 24.32 -19.90 -6.67
N VAL A 107 24.15 -21.05 -7.33
CA VAL A 107 22.96 -21.45 -8.06
C VAL A 107 22.22 -22.53 -7.28
N LEU A 108 20.95 -22.27 -6.95
CA LEU A 108 20.13 -23.15 -6.12
C LEU A 108 18.91 -23.59 -6.90
N ASN A 109 18.60 -24.88 -6.85
CA ASN A 109 17.42 -25.44 -7.51
C ASN A 109 16.39 -25.88 -6.47
N ALA A 110 15.14 -25.44 -6.63
CA ALA A 110 14.01 -25.93 -5.86
C ALA A 110 13.52 -27.26 -6.43
N ARG A 111 12.92 -28.09 -5.58
CA ARG A 111 12.30 -29.36 -6.01
C ARG A 111 11.14 -29.16 -7.00
N SER A 112 10.51 -27.98 -6.97
CA SER A 112 9.43 -27.56 -7.86
C SER A 112 9.93 -27.02 -9.22
N GLY A 113 11.24 -26.99 -9.45
CA GLY A 113 11.84 -26.62 -10.73
C GLY A 113 12.30 -25.17 -10.86
N GLU A 114 12.07 -24.30 -9.86
CA GLU A 114 12.63 -22.95 -9.85
C GLU A 114 14.14 -22.94 -9.59
N THR A 115 14.85 -22.03 -10.25
CA THR A 115 16.29 -21.82 -10.09
C THR A 115 16.55 -20.42 -9.55
N LEU A 116 17.24 -20.32 -8.42
CA LEU A 116 17.69 -19.08 -7.79
C LEU A 116 19.21 -18.95 -7.97
N TRP A 117 19.65 -17.98 -8.75
CA TRP A 117 21.03 -17.49 -8.66
C TRP A 117 21.08 -16.34 -7.65
N LEU A 118 22.02 -16.42 -6.71
CA LEU A 118 22.19 -15.43 -5.65
C LEU A 118 23.66 -15.06 -5.54
N SER A 119 23.93 -13.76 -5.44
CA SER A 119 25.26 -13.20 -5.22
C SER A 119 25.22 -12.22 -4.06
N VAL A 120 26.23 -12.30 -3.19
CA VAL A 120 26.47 -11.36 -2.10
C VAL A 120 27.76 -10.61 -2.37
N THR A 121 27.66 -9.30 -2.50
CA THR A 121 28.80 -8.42 -2.83
C THR A 121 29.21 -7.62 -1.60
N ASN A 122 30.50 -7.71 -1.24
CA ASN A 122 31.15 -7.09 -0.10
C ASN A 122 30.48 -7.38 1.27
N GLY A 123 29.70 -8.46 1.35
CA GLY A 123 28.91 -8.80 2.54
C GLY A 123 27.76 -7.85 2.85
N VAL A 124 27.42 -6.93 1.93
CA VAL A 124 26.42 -5.87 2.15
C VAL A 124 25.26 -5.96 1.16
N SER A 125 25.55 -6.09 -0.14
CA SER A 125 24.52 -6.11 -1.18
C SER A 125 24.16 -7.54 -1.56
N MET A 126 22.88 -7.78 -1.85
CA MET A 126 22.40 -9.06 -2.35
C MET A 126 21.68 -8.84 -3.67
N GLU A 127 22.12 -9.56 -4.70
CA GLU A 127 21.54 -9.53 -6.04
C GLU A 127 21.36 -10.95 -6.56
N GLY A 128 20.62 -11.10 -7.65
CA GLY A 128 20.29 -12.43 -8.13
C GLY A 128 19.24 -12.48 -9.23
N THR A 129 18.88 -13.71 -9.59
CA THR A 129 17.77 -14.00 -10.49
C THR A 129 16.97 -15.19 -10.00
N LEU A 130 15.67 -15.18 -10.27
CA LEU A 130 14.79 -16.33 -10.07
C LEU A 130 14.07 -16.64 -11.38
N SER A 131 14.16 -17.89 -11.84
CA SER A 131 13.61 -18.33 -13.11
C SER A 131 13.06 -19.76 -13.03
N ASN A 132 12.48 -20.25 -14.12
CA ASN A 132 11.95 -21.60 -14.28
C ASN A 132 10.75 -21.91 -13.35
N GLY A 133 10.35 -23.19 -13.30
CA GLY A 133 9.25 -23.68 -12.47
C GLY A 133 7.95 -22.92 -12.73
N SER A 134 7.32 -22.43 -11.65
CA SER A 134 6.06 -21.68 -11.71
C SER A 134 6.15 -20.33 -12.45
N LEU A 135 7.34 -19.85 -12.77
CA LEU A 135 7.55 -18.62 -13.54
C LEU A 135 7.56 -18.85 -15.06
N GLY A 136 7.60 -20.10 -15.52
CA GLY A 136 7.72 -20.41 -16.95
C GLY A 136 8.95 -19.74 -17.56
N GLY A 137 8.75 -18.95 -18.62
CA GLY A 137 9.80 -18.17 -19.29
C GLY A 137 10.16 -16.84 -18.61
N THR A 138 9.45 -16.44 -17.55
CA THR A 138 9.71 -15.18 -16.84
C THR A 138 10.95 -15.30 -15.96
N VAL A 139 11.81 -14.27 -15.99
CA VAL A 139 12.98 -14.14 -15.12
C VAL A 139 12.81 -12.92 -14.22
N LEU A 140 12.80 -13.15 -12.91
CA LEU A 140 12.74 -12.09 -11.92
C LEU A 140 14.16 -11.67 -11.50
N ARG A 141 14.38 -10.37 -11.29
CA ARG A 141 15.62 -9.79 -10.77
C ARG A 141 15.51 -9.60 -9.27
N LEU A 142 16.49 -10.09 -8.52
CA LEU A 142 16.59 -9.90 -7.08
C LEU A 142 17.37 -8.63 -6.75
N PHE A 143 16.81 -7.83 -5.86
CA PHE A 143 17.49 -6.72 -5.21
C PHE A 143 17.30 -6.84 -3.69
N GLY A 144 18.38 -6.67 -2.94
CA GLY A 144 18.35 -6.75 -1.49
C GLY A 144 19.68 -6.38 -0.86
N GLY A 145 19.74 -6.56 0.45
CA GLY A 145 20.95 -6.27 1.20
C GLY A 145 20.94 -6.90 2.58
N ARG A 146 22.06 -6.75 3.28
CA ARG A 146 22.23 -7.21 4.65
C ARG A 146 21.24 -6.49 5.54
N ASN A 147 20.61 -7.23 6.43
CA ASN A 147 19.78 -6.67 7.48
C ASN A 147 20.68 -6.01 8.53
N LEU A 148 20.98 -4.73 8.30
CA LEU A 148 21.77 -3.88 9.19
C LEU A 148 21.23 -3.87 10.62
N PHE A 149 19.91 -4.00 10.77
CA PHE A 149 19.22 -3.85 12.05
C PHE A 149 19.11 -5.14 12.87
N TRP A 150 19.68 -6.24 12.39
CA TRP A 150 19.56 -7.54 13.04
C TRP A 150 20.17 -7.55 14.45
N ASP A 151 21.38 -7.01 14.57
CA ASP A 151 22.04 -6.83 15.87
C ASP A 151 21.50 -5.60 16.57
N ARG A 152 20.98 -5.82 17.79
CA ARG A 152 20.42 -4.77 18.63
C ARG A 152 21.48 -3.98 19.39
N ARG A 153 22.72 -4.48 19.42
CA ARG A 153 23.85 -3.87 20.12
C ARG A 153 24.63 -2.90 19.24
N ASP A 154 24.45 -2.97 17.92
CA ASP A 154 25.02 -2.01 16.99
C ASP A 154 24.32 -0.65 17.15
N ALA A 155 24.97 0.26 17.88
CA ALA A 155 24.44 1.59 18.17
C ALA A 155 24.22 2.43 16.90
N SER A 156 25.08 2.29 15.90
CA SER A 156 24.96 3.01 14.63
C SER A 156 23.73 2.54 13.87
N ALA A 157 23.56 1.23 13.75
CA ALA A 157 22.38 0.62 13.13
C ALA A 157 21.10 0.99 13.88
N GLN A 158 21.12 1.03 15.22
CA GLN A 158 19.94 1.44 16.01
C GLN A 158 19.61 2.92 15.82
N GLU A 159 20.60 3.80 15.66
CA GLU A 159 20.37 5.22 15.37
C GLU A 159 19.79 5.42 13.98
N THR A 160 20.28 4.71 12.96
CA THR A 160 19.66 4.70 11.63
C THR A 160 18.23 4.16 11.69
N LEU A 161 17.99 3.04 12.39
CA LEU A 161 16.65 2.47 12.54
C LEU A 161 15.67 3.44 13.20
N ARG A 162 16.14 4.26 14.15
CA ARG A 162 15.33 5.25 14.87
C ARG A 162 14.62 6.22 13.92
N LEU A 163 15.23 6.53 12.78
CA LEU A 163 14.66 7.40 11.74
C LEU A 163 13.44 6.79 11.04
N PHE A 164 13.35 5.46 10.99
CA PHE A 164 12.27 4.73 10.31
C PHE A 164 11.24 4.13 11.27
N LYS A 165 11.53 4.07 12.57
CA LYS A 165 10.62 3.47 13.54
C LYS A 165 9.36 4.30 13.71
N GLY A 166 8.22 3.64 13.61
CA GLY A 166 6.95 4.31 13.84
C GLY A 166 5.78 3.58 13.22
N TYR A 167 4.68 4.32 13.18
CA TYR A 167 3.45 3.91 12.52
C TYR A 167 3.25 4.81 11.30
N TYR A 168 2.75 4.23 10.22
CA TYR A 168 2.56 4.87 8.93
C TYR A 168 1.15 4.56 8.44
N THR A 169 0.51 5.54 7.83
CA THR A 169 -0.80 5.41 7.18
C THR A 169 -0.67 5.80 5.72
N MET A 170 -1.29 5.01 4.84
CA MET A 170 -1.20 5.18 3.39
C MET A 170 -2.56 4.91 2.77
N ALA A 171 -3.03 5.83 1.94
CA ALA A 171 -4.12 5.58 0.99
C ALA A 171 -3.53 5.03 -0.32
N LEU A 172 -4.31 4.18 -0.99
CA LEU A 172 -3.99 3.57 -2.28
C LEU A 172 -5.00 4.02 -3.33
N PRO A 173 -4.99 5.30 -3.74
CA PRO A 173 -5.90 5.76 -4.76
C PRO A 173 -5.55 5.19 -6.13
N ASN A 174 -6.58 4.92 -6.91
CA ASN A 174 -6.41 4.41 -8.26
C ASN A 174 -5.63 5.39 -9.13
N ASN A 175 -4.71 4.85 -9.92
CA ASN A 175 -3.97 5.59 -10.92
C ASN A 175 -4.46 5.24 -12.33
N ALA A 176 -4.53 3.95 -12.65
CA ALA A 176 -5.01 3.49 -13.95
C ALA A 176 -5.53 2.05 -13.88
N VAL A 177 -6.69 1.81 -14.50
CA VAL A 177 -7.15 0.47 -14.85
C VAL A 177 -6.48 0.10 -16.17
N LEU A 178 -5.66 -0.95 -16.15
CA LEU A 178 -4.91 -1.40 -17.32
C LEU A 178 -5.71 -2.41 -18.13
N TRP A 179 -6.51 -3.21 -17.46
CA TRP A 179 -7.42 -4.17 -18.06
C TRP A 179 -8.58 -4.44 -17.11
N GLN A 180 -9.74 -4.75 -17.67
CA GLN A 180 -10.88 -5.30 -16.95
C GLN A 180 -11.72 -6.14 -17.89
N GLY A 181 -12.39 -7.16 -17.35
CA GLY A 181 -13.33 -7.97 -18.11
C GLY A 181 -14.65 -7.24 -18.40
N ALA A 182 -15.54 -7.90 -19.13
CA ALA A 182 -16.81 -7.31 -19.59
C ALA A 182 -17.77 -6.88 -18.46
N ALA A 183 -17.63 -7.45 -17.25
CA ALA A 183 -18.37 -7.03 -16.07
C ALA A 183 -17.81 -5.74 -15.44
N GLN A 184 -16.66 -5.24 -15.91
CA GLN A 184 -16.01 -4.00 -15.47
C GLN A 184 -15.71 -3.95 -13.96
N ALA A 185 -15.36 -5.08 -13.35
CA ALA A 185 -15.30 -5.22 -11.89
C ALA A 185 -14.14 -4.46 -11.20
N ALA A 186 -13.35 -3.69 -11.95
CA ALA A 186 -12.28 -2.88 -11.37
C ALA A 186 -12.87 -1.91 -10.32
N PRO A 187 -12.37 -1.94 -9.08
CA PRO A 187 -12.89 -1.08 -8.01
C PRO A 187 -12.53 0.38 -8.31
N THR A 188 -13.45 1.33 -8.06
CA THR A 188 -13.17 2.77 -8.21
C THR A 188 -12.93 3.49 -6.87
N GLY A 189 -13.27 2.84 -5.74
CA GLY A 189 -12.97 3.34 -4.41
C GLY A 189 -11.48 3.33 -4.07
N ILE A 190 -11.12 3.88 -2.90
CA ILE A 190 -9.72 4.00 -2.46
C ILE A 190 -9.41 2.97 -1.38
N GLY A 191 -8.41 2.12 -1.63
CA GLY A 191 -7.86 1.21 -0.62
C GLY A 191 -6.95 1.94 0.38
N TYR A 192 -6.54 1.26 1.44
CA TYR A 192 -5.57 1.82 2.38
C TYR A 192 -4.70 0.74 3.02
N LEU A 193 -3.51 1.15 3.44
CA LEU A 193 -2.57 0.39 4.24
C LEU A 193 -2.22 1.14 5.52
N SER A 194 -1.82 0.36 6.52
CA SER A 194 -1.13 0.81 7.71
C SER A 194 0.14 -0.02 7.86
N MET A 195 1.20 0.59 8.36
CA MET A 195 2.46 -0.09 8.60
C MET A 195 3.06 0.30 9.94
N LYS A 196 3.59 -0.67 10.68
CA LYS A 196 4.40 -0.43 11.87
C LYS A 196 5.80 -0.96 11.67
N ILE A 197 6.79 -0.07 11.68
CA ILE A 197 8.22 -0.44 11.71
C ILE A 197 8.66 -0.49 13.16
N GLY A 198 9.12 -1.66 13.58
CA GLY A 198 9.50 -1.95 14.96
C GLY A 198 10.98 -2.28 15.13
N MET A 199 11.25 -3.10 16.14
CA MET A 199 12.60 -3.59 16.42
C MET A 199 13.15 -4.38 15.24
N ARG A 200 14.47 -4.29 15.05
CA ARG A 200 15.21 -4.94 13.95
C ARG A 200 14.71 -4.56 12.56
N GLY A 201 14.07 -3.41 12.38
CA GLY A 201 13.50 -3.01 11.07
C GLY A 201 12.29 -3.84 10.62
N LYS A 202 11.69 -4.63 11.51
CA LYS A 202 10.53 -5.46 11.16
C LYS A 202 9.31 -4.57 10.85
N ALA A 203 8.81 -4.64 9.62
CA ALA A 203 7.64 -3.91 9.15
C ALA A 203 6.40 -4.81 9.17
N LYS A 204 5.38 -4.44 9.95
CA LYS A 204 4.07 -5.12 9.94
C LYS A 204 3.09 -4.29 9.13
N ILE A 205 2.62 -4.82 8.01
CA ILE A 205 1.71 -4.15 7.08
C ILE A 205 0.32 -4.79 7.21
N ALA A 206 -0.72 -3.96 7.26
CA ALA A 206 -2.11 -4.41 7.26
C ALA A 206 -3.02 -3.36 6.65
N GLY A 207 -4.11 -3.77 6.00
CA GLY A 207 -5.01 -2.82 5.36
C GLY A 207 -6.18 -3.48 4.65
N ARG A 208 -6.82 -2.71 3.77
CA ARG A 208 -7.87 -3.18 2.87
C ARG A 208 -7.71 -2.57 1.51
N LEU A 209 -7.91 -3.38 0.48
CA LEU A 209 -8.07 -2.90 -0.88
C LEU A 209 -9.51 -2.39 -1.08
N ALA A 210 -9.75 -1.68 -2.19
CA ALA A 210 -10.99 -0.94 -2.43
C ALA A 210 -12.24 -1.84 -2.55
N ASP A 211 -12.08 -3.10 -2.94
CA ASP A 211 -13.14 -4.14 -2.97
C ASP A 211 -13.48 -4.70 -1.58
N GLY A 212 -12.76 -4.26 -0.54
CA GLY A 212 -12.86 -4.74 0.83
C GLY A 212 -11.94 -5.91 1.18
N THR A 213 -11.15 -6.41 0.24
CA THR A 213 -10.16 -7.48 0.45
C THR A 213 -9.16 -7.07 1.52
N ARG A 214 -9.00 -7.90 2.56
CA ARG A 214 -8.03 -7.64 3.64
C ARG A 214 -6.65 -8.05 3.18
N VAL A 215 -5.66 -7.21 3.45
CA VAL A 215 -4.25 -7.51 3.20
C VAL A 215 -3.47 -7.45 4.51
N SER A 216 -2.52 -8.37 4.69
CA SER A 216 -1.59 -8.35 5.80
C SER A 216 -0.30 -9.06 5.46
N GLN A 217 0.83 -8.47 5.85
CA GLN A 217 2.16 -9.01 5.61
C GLN A 217 3.10 -8.58 6.73
N THR A 218 4.13 -9.39 6.96
CA THR A 218 5.34 -8.94 7.65
C THR A 218 6.46 -8.87 6.62
N ALA A 219 7.11 -7.72 6.54
CA ALA A 219 8.28 -7.46 5.70
C ALA A 219 9.45 -6.99 6.56
N GLN A 220 10.60 -6.82 5.92
CA GLN A 220 11.79 -6.26 6.52
C GLN A 220 12.09 -4.91 5.87
N LEU A 221 12.46 -3.92 6.68
CA LEU A 221 13.06 -2.68 6.20
C LEU A 221 14.45 -3.00 5.63
N ILE A 222 14.63 -2.69 4.36
CA ILE A 222 15.89 -2.81 3.63
C ILE A 222 16.49 -1.42 3.55
N PHE A 223 17.70 -1.27 4.09
CA PHE A 223 18.48 -0.05 4.00
C PHE A 223 19.78 -0.38 3.30
N LEU A 224 20.04 0.29 2.18
CA LEU A 224 21.26 0.12 1.41
C LEU A 224 22.17 1.30 1.72
N GLU A 225 23.38 1.03 2.22
CA GLU A 225 24.34 2.08 2.58
C GLU A 225 24.58 3.04 1.41
N GLY A 226 24.62 4.34 1.69
CA GLY A 226 24.78 5.38 0.67
C GLY A 226 23.47 5.81 -0.01
N ILE A 227 22.36 5.11 0.21
CA ILE A 227 21.02 5.54 -0.23
C ILE A 227 20.31 6.24 0.94
N PRO A 228 19.74 7.45 0.74
CA PRO A 228 19.08 8.18 1.82
C PRO A 228 17.67 7.65 2.15
N PHE A 229 17.24 6.53 1.57
CA PHE A 229 15.89 6.01 1.65
C PHE A 229 15.85 4.58 2.20
N GLY A 230 14.76 4.24 2.88
CA GLY A 230 14.46 2.87 3.29
C GLY A 230 13.44 2.23 2.35
N TYR A 231 13.61 0.94 2.05
CA TYR A 231 12.68 0.17 1.22
C TYR A 231 11.91 -0.84 2.06
N VAL A 232 10.61 -0.96 1.81
CA VAL A 232 9.75 -1.98 2.40
C VAL A 232 8.92 -2.63 1.30
N PRO A 233 9.17 -3.90 0.94
CA PRO A 233 8.38 -4.58 -0.07
C PRO A 233 7.01 -4.97 0.48
N PHE A 234 5.94 -4.58 -0.23
CA PHE A 234 4.58 -5.05 -0.02
C PHE A 234 4.23 -6.04 -1.13
N PHE A 235 3.98 -7.30 -0.81
CA PHE A 235 3.55 -8.32 -1.76
C PHE A 235 2.68 -9.35 -1.05
N VAL A 236 1.43 -9.45 -1.50
CA VAL A 236 0.43 -10.35 -0.92
C VAL A 236 -0.25 -11.13 -2.06
N PRO A 237 -0.10 -12.47 -2.11
CA PRO A 237 -0.94 -13.31 -2.95
C PRO A 237 -2.40 -13.23 -2.52
N LEU A 238 -3.31 -13.03 -3.48
CA LEU A 238 -4.74 -12.86 -3.28
C LEU A 238 -5.54 -13.96 -3.99
N TYR A 239 -6.83 -14.04 -3.69
CA TYR A 239 -7.78 -14.88 -4.44
C TYR A 239 -7.35 -16.35 -4.57
N GLY A 240 -6.87 -16.93 -3.47
CA GLY A 240 -6.36 -18.30 -3.49
C GLY A 240 -5.10 -18.46 -4.35
N ARG A 241 -4.23 -17.43 -4.39
CA ARG A 241 -2.99 -17.34 -5.19
C ARG A 241 -3.21 -17.14 -6.69
N LYS A 242 -4.43 -16.86 -7.13
CA LYS A 242 -4.71 -16.56 -8.53
C LYS A 242 -4.31 -15.14 -8.90
N GLY A 243 -4.44 -14.19 -7.98
CA GLY A 243 -3.98 -12.80 -8.18
C GLY A 243 -3.06 -12.36 -7.06
N TRP A 244 -2.72 -11.07 -7.04
CA TRP A 244 -1.80 -10.49 -6.07
C TRP A 244 -1.95 -8.97 -6.00
N ALA A 245 -1.48 -8.39 -4.90
CA ALA A 245 -1.20 -6.97 -4.81
C ALA A 245 0.22 -6.75 -4.33
N GLY A 246 0.94 -5.81 -4.93
CA GLY A 246 2.29 -5.51 -4.49
C GLY A 246 2.93 -4.25 -5.08
N GLY A 247 3.90 -3.73 -4.35
CA GLY A 247 4.71 -2.57 -4.70
C GLY A 247 5.87 -2.39 -3.73
N ILE A 248 6.89 -1.65 -4.16
CA ILE A 248 8.02 -1.29 -3.30
C ILE A 248 7.70 0.06 -2.67
N MET A 249 7.56 0.08 -1.34
CA MET A 249 7.34 1.31 -0.60
C MET A 249 8.70 1.89 -0.21
N THR A 250 8.91 3.16 -0.54
CA THR A 250 10.13 3.90 -0.23
C THR A 250 9.82 4.94 0.84
N ILE A 251 10.65 5.02 1.88
CA ILE A 251 10.51 5.95 3.00
C ILE A 251 11.63 6.98 2.91
N ASP A 252 11.28 8.25 2.87
CA ASP A 252 12.20 9.35 3.10
C ASP A 252 12.27 9.66 4.61
N PRO A 253 13.38 9.32 5.29
CA PRO A 253 13.51 9.53 6.72
C PRO A 253 13.59 11.02 7.10
N SER A 254 13.78 11.94 6.14
CA SER A 254 13.90 13.38 6.41
C SER A 254 12.55 14.09 6.60
N ASN A 255 11.47 13.53 6.04
CA ASN A 255 10.12 14.09 6.12
C ASN A 255 9.06 13.05 6.54
N GLY A 256 9.39 11.75 6.52
CA GLY A 256 8.47 10.67 6.86
C GLY A 256 7.45 10.36 5.75
N VAL A 257 7.57 10.97 4.57
CA VAL A 257 6.72 10.69 3.41
C VAL A 257 7.05 9.31 2.85
N MET A 258 6.01 8.60 2.45
CA MET A 258 6.13 7.34 1.72
C MET A 258 5.76 7.52 0.26
N THR A 259 6.50 6.85 -0.62
CA THR A 259 6.22 6.80 -2.05
C THR A 259 6.31 5.37 -2.57
N ALA A 260 5.74 5.12 -3.75
CA ALA A 260 5.90 3.87 -4.48
C ALA A 260 6.38 4.21 -5.90
N PRO A 261 7.71 4.19 -6.18
CA PRO A 261 8.25 4.70 -7.45
C PRO A 261 7.74 3.94 -8.68
N TYR A 262 7.42 2.65 -8.53
CA TYR A 262 6.79 1.84 -9.60
C TYR A 262 5.30 1.61 -9.38
N ARG A 263 4.66 2.45 -8.55
CA ARG A 263 3.27 2.33 -8.10
C ARG A 263 3.03 1.01 -7.34
N VAL A 264 1.83 0.86 -6.80
CA VAL A 264 1.35 -0.42 -6.28
C VAL A 264 0.50 -1.06 -7.35
N CYS A 265 0.80 -2.29 -7.71
CA CYS A 265 0.04 -3.07 -8.69
C CYS A 265 -0.96 -3.97 -7.97
N TRP A 266 -2.11 -4.17 -8.60
CA TRP A 266 -3.11 -5.13 -8.15
C TRP A 266 -3.66 -5.88 -9.36
N ASP A 267 -3.47 -7.18 -9.33
CA ASP A 267 -3.90 -8.12 -10.35
C ASP A 267 -4.97 -9.03 -9.74
N ASN A 268 -6.17 -8.96 -10.32
CA ASN A 268 -7.23 -9.93 -10.10
C ASN A 268 -7.55 -10.60 -11.42
N PRO A 269 -6.93 -11.74 -11.76
CA PRO A 269 -7.17 -12.33 -13.06
C PRO A 269 -8.58 -12.91 -13.21
N GLU A 270 -9.23 -13.30 -12.11
CA GLU A 270 -10.44 -14.14 -12.03
C GLU A 270 -10.51 -15.20 -13.13
N THR A 271 -11.67 -15.80 -13.36
CA THR A 271 -11.90 -16.72 -14.48
C THR A 271 -13.22 -16.30 -15.10
N GLY A 272 -13.18 -15.35 -16.03
CA GLY A 272 -14.39 -14.84 -16.67
C GLY A 272 -14.36 -13.33 -16.91
N PRO A 273 -15.54 -12.69 -17.02
CA PRO A 273 -15.67 -11.28 -17.36
C PRO A 273 -15.42 -10.33 -16.18
N ASP A 274 -15.02 -10.81 -15.01
CA ASP A 274 -14.90 -10.07 -13.75
C ASP A 274 -13.45 -9.77 -13.33
N GLY A 275 -12.45 -10.24 -14.09
CA GLY A 275 -11.05 -9.90 -13.82
C GLY A 275 -10.71 -8.42 -14.04
N PHE A 276 -9.61 -7.96 -13.44
CA PHE A 276 -8.98 -6.66 -13.69
C PHE A 276 -7.48 -6.62 -13.37
N GLN A 277 -6.80 -5.65 -13.96
CA GLN A 277 -5.46 -5.20 -13.58
C GLN A 277 -5.47 -3.69 -13.38
N LEU A 278 -4.93 -3.22 -12.27
CA LEU A 278 -4.84 -1.80 -11.99
C LEU A 278 -3.54 -1.41 -11.28
N THR A 279 -3.19 -0.14 -11.45
CA THR A 279 -2.12 0.52 -10.69
C THR A 279 -2.73 1.52 -9.73
N MET A 280 -2.14 1.62 -8.54
CA MET A 280 -2.52 2.55 -7.48
C MET A 280 -1.32 3.42 -7.15
N ASN A 281 -1.59 4.70 -6.90
CA ASN A 281 -0.66 5.58 -6.25
C ASN A 281 -0.52 5.20 -4.77
N LEU A 282 0.51 5.74 -4.12
CA LEU A 282 0.67 5.64 -2.67
C LEU A 282 0.74 7.07 -2.13
N CYS A 283 -0.27 7.44 -1.35
CA CYS A 283 -0.35 8.74 -0.69
C CYS A 283 -0.34 8.51 0.81
N GLY A 284 0.66 9.03 1.51
CA GLY A 284 0.74 8.91 2.96
C GLY A 284 2.18 8.86 3.45
N GLY A 285 2.32 8.49 4.72
CA GLY A 285 3.57 8.66 5.42
C GLY A 285 3.43 8.40 6.92
N TYR A 286 4.38 8.95 7.65
CA TYR A 286 4.47 8.80 9.09
C TYR A 286 3.18 9.30 9.77
N TYR A 287 2.66 8.51 10.69
CA TYR A 287 1.43 8.78 11.39
C TYR A 287 1.59 8.61 12.89
N ARG A 288 1.21 9.65 13.62
CA ARG A 288 1.34 9.68 15.07
C ARG A 288 0.21 10.47 15.71
N ALA A 289 -0.69 9.76 16.38
CA ALA A 289 -1.86 10.35 17.03
C ALA A 289 -1.54 11.33 18.17
N LEU A 290 -0.46 11.09 18.92
CA LEU A 290 -0.13 11.79 20.16
C LEU A 290 1.38 12.07 20.19
N SER A 291 1.75 13.30 20.53
CA SER A 291 3.15 13.66 20.81
C SER A 291 3.67 12.81 21.97
N CYS A 292 4.80 12.14 21.76
CA CYS A 292 5.58 11.56 22.86
C CYS A 292 7.07 11.52 22.47
N ALA A 293 7.99 11.33 23.41
CA ALA A 293 9.41 11.57 23.14
C ALA A 293 10.17 10.39 22.47
N CYS A 294 9.52 9.51 21.69
CA CYS A 294 10.14 8.23 21.27
C CYS A 294 10.25 7.92 19.76
N GLY A 295 10.11 8.88 18.83
CA GLY A 295 10.42 8.69 17.39
C GLY A 295 9.59 9.51 16.39
N TRP A 296 10.12 9.72 15.15
CA TRP A 296 10.18 10.96 14.33
C TRP A 296 10.72 12.09 15.20
N ASN A 297 12.05 12.30 15.18
CA ASN A 297 12.86 13.25 15.96
C ASN A 297 12.07 14.40 16.64
N ASP A 298 11.39 14.11 17.76
CA ASP A 298 10.54 15.04 18.52
C ASP A 298 9.44 15.79 17.72
N ALA A 299 8.92 15.19 16.65
CA ALA A 299 7.76 15.70 15.91
C ALA A 299 6.58 15.95 16.83
N PRO A 300 5.85 17.06 16.64
CA PRO A 300 4.48 17.12 17.12
C PRO A 300 3.68 15.97 16.50
N GLY A 301 2.72 15.44 17.26
CA GLY A 301 1.75 14.50 16.72
C GLY A 301 0.95 15.14 15.58
N VAL A 302 0.15 14.34 14.88
CA VAL A 302 -0.81 14.83 13.90
C VAL A 302 -1.71 15.87 14.57
N THR A 303 -1.67 17.10 14.09
CA THR A 303 -2.64 18.12 14.44
C THR A 303 -3.90 17.83 13.61
N PHE A 304 -4.96 17.39 14.28
CA PHE A 304 -6.25 17.24 13.63
C PHE A 304 -6.89 18.61 13.40
N ALA A 305 -7.54 18.79 12.25
CA ALA A 305 -8.38 19.95 12.01
C ALA A 305 -9.52 20.01 13.04
N GLN A 306 -9.99 21.21 13.35
CA GLN A 306 -11.09 21.40 14.30
C GLN A 306 -12.40 20.77 13.77
N ALA A 307 -12.57 20.78 12.45
CA ALA A 307 -13.67 20.14 11.77
C ALA A 307 -13.24 19.60 10.40
N TYR A 308 -14.00 18.62 9.93
CA TYR A 308 -13.87 18.00 8.62
C TYR A 308 -15.22 17.97 7.91
N LEU A 309 -15.20 17.82 6.60
CA LEU A 309 -16.35 17.53 5.75
C LEU A 309 -16.25 16.10 5.24
N PHE A 310 -17.31 15.30 5.45
CA PHE A 310 -17.39 13.92 4.96
C PHE A 310 -18.26 13.82 3.72
N SER A 311 -17.68 13.28 2.65
CA SER A 311 -18.32 13.13 1.35
C SER A 311 -18.07 11.74 0.76
N ALA A 312 -18.91 11.36 -0.19
CA ALA A 312 -18.78 10.12 -0.95
C ALA A 312 -19.25 10.33 -2.38
N ASP A 313 -18.60 9.66 -3.33
CA ASP A 313 -19.07 9.67 -4.71
C ASP A 313 -20.39 8.91 -4.82
N PRO A 314 -21.32 9.36 -5.68
CA PRO A 314 -22.49 8.57 -6.00
C PRO A 314 -22.07 7.27 -6.71
N PRO A 315 -22.85 6.18 -6.57
CA PRO A 315 -22.55 4.91 -7.22
C PRO A 315 -22.93 4.98 -8.72
N LEU A 316 -22.18 5.78 -9.51
CA LEU A 316 -22.46 6.00 -10.93
C LEU A 316 -22.44 4.68 -11.70
N GLY A 317 -23.41 4.51 -12.61
CA GLY A 317 -23.57 3.29 -13.40
C GLY A 317 -24.15 2.10 -12.62
N MET A 318 -24.65 2.32 -11.41
CA MET A 318 -25.32 1.30 -10.61
C MET A 318 -26.77 1.64 -10.35
N SER A 319 -27.62 0.63 -10.40
CA SER A 319 -29.01 0.71 -9.99
C SER A 319 -29.29 -0.27 -8.86
N TYR A 320 -30.28 0.06 -8.04
CA TYR A 320 -30.91 -0.89 -7.13
C TYR A 320 -31.84 -1.80 -7.92
N TYR A 321 -31.60 -3.11 -7.87
CA TYR A 321 -32.48 -4.09 -8.51
C TYR A 321 -33.54 -4.58 -7.51
N ASP A 322 -34.80 -4.34 -7.86
CA ASP A 322 -35.96 -4.91 -7.17
C ASP A 322 -36.70 -5.93 -8.05
N SER A 323 -37.89 -6.37 -7.63
CA SER A 323 -38.67 -7.35 -8.39
C SER A 323 -39.26 -6.81 -9.70
N PHE A 324 -39.20 -5.50 -9.94
CA PHE A 324 -39.80 -4.81 -11.09
C PHE A 324 -38.75 -4.27 -12.07
N GLY A 325 -37.50 -4.14 -11.64
CA GLY A 325 -36.40 -3.77 -12.52
C GLY A 325 -35.32 -2.92 -11.82
N PRO A 326 -34.44 -2.28 -12.60
CA PRO A 326 -33.48 -1.33 -12.07
C PRO A 326 -34.16 -0.04 -11.63
N VAL A 327 -33.78 0.46 -10.46
CA VAL A 327 -34.16 1.76 -9.90
C VAL A 327 -32.89 2.53 -9.58
N ASP A 328 -32.74 3.73 -10.11
CA ASP A 328 -31.53 4.52 -9.88
C ASP A 328 -31.39 4.94 -8.42
N PHE A 329 -30.14 5.01 -7.96
CA PHE A 329 -29.85 5.58 -6.66
C PHE A 329 -30.06 7.10 -6.69
N VAL A 330 -30.66 7.63 -5.64
CA VAL A 330 -30.88 9.06 -5.47
C VAL A 330 -29.54 9.76 -5.22
N SER A 331 -29.00 10.40 -6.25
CA SER A 331 -27.70 11.07 -6.22
C SER A 331 -27.61 12.15 -5.14
N GLY A 332 -28.67 12.94 -4.96
CA GLY A 332 -28.74 13.98 -3.92
C GLY A 332 -28.80 13.47 -2.48
N ALA A 333 -28.94 12.16 -2.27
CA ALA A 333 -29.04 11.56 -0.95
C ALA A 333 -27.74 10.88 -0.47
N VAL A 334 -26.69 10.90 -1.29
CA VAL A 334 -25.37 10.41 -0.90
C VAL A 334 -24.68 11.43 0.03
N PRO A 335 -23.71 11.01 0.87
CA PRO A 335 -22.96 11.94 1.71
C PRO A 335 -22.32 13.08 0.90
N GLN A 336 -22.71 14.32 1.21
CA GLN A 336 -22.16 15.54 0.64
C GLN A 336 -21.85 16.50 1.78
N GLU A 337 -20.56 16.77 1.99
CA GLU A 337 -20.04 17.75 2.94
C GLU A 337 -20.64 17.65 4.35
N ILE A 338 -20.84 16.41 4.83
CA ILE A 338 -21.42 16.19 6.15
C ILE A 338 -20.40 16.61 7.21
N GLY A 339 -20.76 17.61 8.01
CA GLY A 339 -19.89 18.13 9.07
C GLY A 339 -19.47 17.05 10.07
N VAL A 340 -18.17 17.02 10.39
CA VAL A 340 -17.54 16.15 11.39
C VAL A 340 -16.69 17.03 12.30
N THR A 341 -17.09 17.17 13.56
CA THR A 341 -16.34 17.97 14.55
C THR A 341 -15.30 17.12 15.27
N THR A 342 -14.09 17.64 15.41
CA THR A 342 -13.05 17.06 16.26
C THR A 342 -13.25 17.52 17.71
N ARG A 343 -13.47 16.58 18.62
CA ARG A 343 -13.53 16.82 20.07
C ARG A 343 -12.27 16.32 20.75
N MET A 344 -11.86 16.98 21.82
CA MET A 344 -10.75 16.50 22.64
C MET A 344 -11.08 15.17 23.33
N PRO A 345 -10.14 14.21 23.45
CA PRO A 345 -8.75 14.25 22.96
C PRO A 345 -8.58 13.50 21.62
N SER A 346 -9.26 13.94 20.55
CA SER A 346 -9.26 13.36 19.18
C SER A 346 -10.38 12.35 18.87
N THR A 347 -11.60 12.66 19.29
CA THR A 347 -12.82 11.95 18.86
C THR A 347 -13.50 12.70 17.72
N PHE A 348 -13.88 12.01 16.65
CA PHE A 348 -14.65 12.61 15.57
C PHE A 348 -16.15 12.39 15.80
N VAL A 349 -16.93 13.46 15.71
CA VAL A 349 -18.38 13.45 15.89
C VAL A 349 -19.04 13.98 14.62
N MET A 350 -19.69 13.09 13.88
CA MET A 350 -20.44 13.42 12.67
C MET A 350 -21.80 14.04 12.99
N ALA A 351 -22.25 14.97 12.16
CA ALA A 351 -23.59 15.56 12.23
C ALA A 351 -24.69 14.49 12.26
N ARG A 352 -25.74 14.74 13.04
CA ARG A 352 -26.81 13.76 13.27
C ARG A 352 -27.56 13.47 11.97
N GLY A 353 -27.83 12.19 11.72
CA GLY A 353 -28.62 11.75 10.58
C GLY A 353 -30.04 12.32 10.59
N VAL A 354 -30.47 12.82 9.44
CA VAL A 354 -31.83 13.27 9.16
C VAL A 354 -32.51 12.20 8.31
N LYS A 355 -33.77 11.86 8.63
CA LYS A 355 -34.50 10.87 7.83
C LYS A 355 -35.13 11.57 6.62
N PRO A 356 -35.11 10.94 5.42
CA PRO A 356 -35.92 11.40 4.30
C PRO A 356 -37.40 11.48 4.70
N VAL A 357 -38.11 12.47 4.17
CA VAL A 357 -39.50 12.78 4.53
C VAL A 357 -40.41 12.46 3.35
N LYS A 358 -41.41 11.62 3.58
CA LYS A 358 -42.44 11.29 2.59
C LYS A 358 -43.36 12.51 2.39
N GLN A 359 -43.57 12.88 1.14
CA GLN A 359 -44.46 13.96 0.70
C GLN A 359 -45.89 13.43 0.45
N GLU A 360 -46.86 14.34 0.28
CA GLU A 360 -48.28 14.00 0.05
C GLU A 360 -48.49 13.17 -1.21
N ASP A 361 -47.73 13.46 -2.27
CA ASP A 361 -47.73 12.70 -3.54
C ASP A 361 -47.03 11.33 -3.44
N GLY A 362 -46.47 11.01 -2.27
CA GLY A 362 -45.76 9.77 -1.97
C GLY A 362 -44.28 9.75 -2.36
N THR A 363 -43.75 10.82 -2.96
CA THR A 363 -42.31 11.00 -3.18
C THR A 363 -41.57 11.28 -1.87
N TYR A 364 -40.23 11.28 -1.91
CA TYR A 364 -39.40 11.52 -0.73
C TYR A 364 -38.54 12.76 -0.94
N SER A 365 -38.55 13.66 0.05
CA SER A 365 -37.62 14.77 0.12
C SER A 365 -36.43 14.40 1.01
N TYR A 366 -35.27 14.93 0.64
CA TYR A 366 -34.00 14.70 1.33
C TYR A 366 -33.53 16.04 1.89
N PRO A 367 -33.81 16.34 3.17
CA PRO A 367 -33.39 17.59 3.78
C PRO A 367 -31.87 17.78 3.73
N ALA A 368 -31.41 19.02 3.75
CA ALA A 368 -29.98 19.34 3.81
C ALA A 368 -29.30 18.71 5.03
N GLY A 369 -28.01 18.40 4.89
CA GLY A 369 -27.19 17.76 5.92
C GLY A 369 -27.13 16.24 5.76
N ASN A 370 -27.18 15.50 6.87
CA ASN A 370 -26.91 14.05 6.88
C ASN A 370 -28.15 13.20 6.53
N SER A 371 -28.73 13.40 5.34
CA SER A 371 -29.87 12.58 4.85
C SER A 371 -29.47 11.14 4.51
N ALA A 372 -28.19 10.92 4.20
CA ALA A 372 -27.57 9.61 4.04
C ALA A 372 -27.58 8.77 5.34
N GLN A 373 -27.93 9.37 6.49
CA GLN A 373 -27.81 8.76 7.82
C GLN A 373 -26.43 8.13 8.05
N ALA A 374 -25.39 8.78 7.53
CA ALA A 374 -24.01 8.39 7.68
C ALA A 374 -23.64 8.37 9.17
N ARG A 375 -22.83 7.37 9.52
CA ARG A 375 -22.22 7.23 10.84
C ARG A 375 -20.73 7.07 10.66
N LEU A 376 -19.94 7.66 11.55
CA LEU A 376 -18.49 7.61 11.51
C LEU A 376 -17.92 7.17 12.87
N SER A 377 -16.95 6.28 12.82
CA SER A 377 -16.10 5.87 13.93
C SER A 377 -14.65 6.09 13.51
N PHE A 378 -13.89 6.76 14.38
CA PHE A 378 -12.50 7.11 14.13
C PHE A 378 -11.59 6.58 15.24
N SER A 379 -10.42 6.08 14.86
CA SER A 379 -9.37 5.68 15.78
C SER A 379 -8.17 6.61 15.61
N ALA A 380 -8.05 7.61 16.50
CA ALA A 380 -6.90 8.51 16.53
C ALA A 380 -5.58 7.75 16.54
N ARG A 381 -5.46 6.65 17.30
CA ARG A 381 -4.23 5.85 17.36
C ARG A 381 -3.75 5.33 16.00
N THR A 382 -4.67 4.99 15.11
CA THR A 382 -4.37 4.28 13.86
C THR A 382 -4.66 5.11 12.61
N GLY A 383 -5.30 6.28 12.75
CA GLY A 383 -5.75 7.10 11.64
C GLY A 383 -6.92 6.51 10.85
N ILE A 384 -7.44 5.35 11.26
CA ILE A 384 -8.49 4.64 10.52
C ILE A 384 -9.84 5.23 10.89
N PHE A 385 -10.63 5.58 9.87
CA PHE A 385 -12.03 5.92 10.00
C PHE A 385 -12.89 4.87 9.27
N LYS A 386 -14.08 4.59 9.79
CA LYS A 386 -15.01 3.60 9.23
C LYS A 386 -16.43 3.91 9.62
N GLY A 387 -17.37 3.36 8.87
CA GLY A 387 -18.77 3.55 9.15
C GLY A 387 -19.70 2.88 8.18
N ARG A 388 -20.94 3.37 8.16
CA ARG A 388 -21.96 2.99 7.20
C ARG A 388 -22.81 4.22 6.88
N PHE A 389 -23.38 4.26 5.69
CA PHE A 389 -24.46 5.18 5.33
C PHE A 389 -25.52 4.43 4.51
N LYS A 390 -26.58 5.12 4.12
CA LYS A 390 -27.66 4.58 3.29
C LYS A 390 -27.59 5.18 1.90
N LEU A 391 -27.63 4.31 0.90
CA LEU A 391 -28.01 4.66 -0.47
C LEU A 391 -29.52 4.47 -0.59
N TYR A 392 -30.22 5.44 -1.17
CA TYR A 392 -31.66 5.37 -1.37
C TYR A 392 -31.99 5.17 -2.83
N ALA A 393 -33.05 4.42 -3.11
CA ALA A 393 -33.61 4.25 -4.45
C ALA A 393 -35.12 4.52 -4.38
N ASP A 394 -35.55 5.51 -5.15
CA ASP A 394 -36.95 5.93 -5.22
C ASP A 394 -37.49 5.52 -6.58
N GLY A 395 -38.56 4.73 -6.56
CA GLY A 395 -39.12 4.11 -7.75
C GLY A 395 -40.64 4.01 -7.68
N VAL A 396 -41.22 3.21 -8.57
CA VAL A 396 -42.67 2.99 -8.65
C VAL A 396 -42.93 1.50 -8.74
N SER A 397 -43.84 0.99 -7.92
CA SER A 397 -44.29 -0.41 -7.95
C SER A 397 -45.16 -0.70 -9.17
N ALA A 398 -45.38 -1.98 -9.51
CA ALA A 398 -46.31 -2.38 -10.57
C ALA A 398 -47.75 -1.84 -10.41
N ALA A 399 -48.17 -1.51 -9.18
CA ALA A 399 -49.47 -0.90 -8.90
C ALA A 399 -49.47 0.64 -9.02
N GLY A 400 -48.42 1.25 -9.58
CA GLY A 400 -48.28 2.69 -9.73
C GLY A 400 -47.98 3.44 -8.43
N ARG A 401 -47.69 2.74 -7.32
CA ARG A 401 -47.41 3.38 -6.01
C ARG A 401 -45.92 3.71 -5.87
N PRO A 402 -45.55 4.91 -5.38
CA PRO A 402 -44.17 5.25 -5.05
C PRO A 402 -43.55 4.26 -4.05
N THR A 403 -42.29 3.89 -4.29
CA THR A 403 -41.51 3.00 -3.44
C THR A 403 -40.21 3.67 -3.02
N HIS A 404 -39.81 3.47 -1.77
CA HIS A 404 -38.56 3.98 -1.21
C HIS A 404 -37.77 2.83 -0.59
N LYS A 405 -36.55 2.64 -1.08
CA LYS A 405 -35.66 1.57 -0.64
C LYS A 405 -34.37 2.18 -0.11
N ALA A 406 -33.83 1.58 0.94
CA ALA A 406 -32.59 2.01 1.57
C ALA A 406 -31.62 0.84 1.70
N VAL A 407 -30.44 0.98 1.11
CA VAL A 407 -29.35 0.00 1.17
C VAL A 407 -28.27 0.55 2.08
N SER A 408 -27.98 -0.14 3.18
CA SER A 408 -26.88 0.26 4.06
C SER A 408 -25.55 -0.24 3.52
N VAL A 409 -24.62 0.66 3.21
CA VAL A 409 -23.30 0.33 2.66
C VAL A 409 -22.20 0.66 3.66
N PRO A 410 -21.24 -0.27 3.89
CA PRO A 410 -20.09 -0.02 4.75
C PRO A 410 -18.99 0.74 4.00
N TYR A 411 -18.27 1.58 4.73
CA TYR A 411 -17.09 2.28 4.23
C TYR A 411 -15.94 2.22 5.24
N GLN A 412 -14.72 2.36 4.72
CA GLN A 412 -13.52 2.45 5.53
C GLN A 412 -12.42 3.23 4.78
N GLY A 413 -11.62 3.97 5.53
CA GLY A 413 -10.48 4.71 5.00
C GLY A 413 -9.44 5.01 6.07
N VAL A 414 -8.46 5.83 5.70
CA VAL A 414 -7.38 6.25 6.58
C VAL A 414 -7.05 7.73 6.38
N LEU A 415 -6.60 8.39 7.45
CA LEU A 415 -5.99 9.72 7.38
C LEU A 415 -4.54 9.63 6.90
N THR A 416 -4.15 10.54 6.02
CA THR A 416 -2.79 10.67 5.45
C THR A 416 -2.27 12.11 5.63
N PRO A 417 -2.01 12.55 6.88
CA PRO A 417 -1.61 13.93 7.17
C PRO A 417 -0.17 14.25 6.71
N VAL A 418 0.71 13.24 6.68
CA VAL A 418 2.05 13.35 6.07
C VAL A 418 1.98 12.68 4.71
N ARG A 419 2.29 13.42 3.65
CA ARG A 419 2.20 12.97 2.25
C ARG A 419 3.04 13.85 1.35
N ASP A 420 3.28 13.38 0.13
CA ASP A 420 3.97 14.14 -0.90
C ASP A 420 3.12 15.36 -1.34
N SER A 421 3.78 16.48 -1.64
CA SER A 421 3.13 17.71 -2.11
C SER A 421 2.30 17.54 -3.39
N ALA A 422 2.59 16.50 -4.19
CA ALA A 422 1.75 16.13 -5.33
C ALA A 422 0.29 15.80 -4.93
N TYR A 423 0.03 15.53 -3.66
CA TYR A 423 -1.27 15.22 -3.10
C TYR A 423 -1.82 16.32 -2.17
N ASP A 424 -1.28 17.55 -2.23
CA ASP A 424 -1.74 18.65 -1.36
C ASP A 424 -3.22 19.01 -1.61
N LEU A 425 -3.69 18.85 -2.86
CA LEU A 425 -5.09 19.07 -3.24
C LEU A 425 -6.01 17.88 -2.94
N TRP A 426 -5.47 16.79 -2.38
CA TRP A 426 -6.25 15.59 -2.12
C TRP A 426 -6.79 15.59 -0.70
N PRO A 427 -7.99 15.00 -0.47
CA PRO A 427 -8.57 14.89 0.86
C PRO A 427 -7.61 14.25 1.86
N VAL A 428 -7.58 14.75 3.10
CA VAL A 428 -6.70 14.23 4.17
C VAL A 428 -7.13 12.87 4.67
N GLY A 429 -8.41 12.52 4.59
CA GLY A 429 -8.90 11.16 4.75
C GLY A 429 -9.39 10.60 3.43
N MET A 430 -8.93 9.40 3.08
CA MET A 430 -9.36 8.71 1.86
C MET A 430 -9.75 7.27 2.16
N GLY A 431 -10.77 6.77 1.48
CA GLY A 431 -11.24 5.41 1.62
C GLY A 431 -12.22 5.02 0.53
N GLY A 432 -12.90 3.89 0.74
CA GLY A 432 -13.94 3.43 -0.16
C GLY A 432 -15.12 2.83 0.59
N TYR A 433 -16.28 2.85 -0.06
CA TYR A 433 -17.44 2.08 0.32
C TYR A 433 -17.73 1.02 -0.73
N THR A 434 -18.43 -0.05 -0.35
CA THR A 434 -18.74 -1.17 -1.26
C THR A 434 -20.24 -1.35 -1.41
N VAL A 435 -20.67 -1.61 -2.65
CA VAL A 435 -22.04 -1.90 -3.04
C VAL A 435 -22.05 -3.26 -3.74
N PRO A 436 -22.79 -4.26 -3.23
CA PRO A 436 -23.00 -5.51 -3.96
C PRO A 436 -23.74 -5.22 -5.26
N ASP A 437 -23.20 -5.67 -6.39
CA ASP A 437 -23.85 -5.54 -7.67
C ASP A 437 -24.90 -6.66 -7.83
N LYS A 438 -26.16 -6.24 -7.96
CA LYS A 438 -27.32 -7.13 -8.05
C LYS A 438 -27.94 -7.15 -9.43
N ASP A 439 -27.32 -6.49 -10.40
CA ASP A 439 -27.72 -6.62 -11.78
C ASP A 439 -27.72 -8.10 -12.19
N PRO A 440 -28.85 -8.65 -12.68
CA PRO A 440 -28.91 -10.03 -13.15
C PRO A 440 -27.81 -10.39 -14.15
N ALA A 441 -27.34 -9.44 -14.96
CA ALA A 441 -26.26 -9.62 -15.93
C ALA A 441 -24.89 -9.87 -15.29
N VAL A 442 -24.64 -9.36 -14.07
CA VAL A 442 -23.36 -9.53 -13.38
C VAL A 442 -23.44 -10.23 -12.01
N ALA A 443 -24.64 -10.47 -11.49
CA ALA A 443 -24.88 -11.17 -10.23
C ALA A 443 -24.20 -12.56 -10.14
N PRO A 444 -24.11 -13.37 -11.22
CA PRO A 444 -23.39 -14.65 -11.19
C PRO A 444 -21.91 -14.50 -10.80
N TYR A 445 -21.28 -13.38 -11.16
CA TYR A 445 -19.88 -13.07 -10.86
C TYR A 445 -19.67 -12.50 -9.44
N ARG A 446 -20.76 -12.14 -8.75
CA ARG A 446 -20.73 -11.61 -7.38
C ARG A 446 -19.85 -10.36 -7.22
N VAL A 447 -19.78 -9.54 -8.27
CA VAL A 447 -19.01 -8.29 -8.29
C VAL A 447 -19.43 -7.38 -7.15
N LYS A 448 -18.45 -6.79 -6.48
CA LYS A 448 -18.65 -5.71 -5.53
C LYS A 448 -18.08 -4.44 -6.12
N ARG A 449 -18.95 -3.51 -6.50
CA ARG A 449 -18.49 -2.18 -6.86
C ARG A 449 -18.00 -1.47 -5.62
N SER A 450 -17.02 -0.61 -5.79
CA SER A 450 -16.60 0.29 -4.74
C SER A 450 -16.44 1.68 -5.30
N PHE A 451 -16.66 2.68 -4.45
CA PHE A 451 -16.61 4.09 -4.79
C PHE A 451 -15.94 4.85 -3.64
N PRO A 452 -15.31 6.00 -3.89
CA PRO A 452 -14.54 6.71 -2.88
C PRO A 452 -15.43 7.33 -1.79
N VAL A 453 -14.86 7.41 -0.61
CA VAL A 453 -15.28 8.30 0.48
C VAL A 453 -14.10 9.11 0.95
N TRP A 454 -14.33 10.30 1.47
CA TRP A 454 -13.24 11.14 1.93
C TRP A 454 -13.60 12.07 3.08
N LEU A 455 -12.55 12.57 3.73
CA LEU A 455 -12.58 13.63 4.73
C LEU A 455 -11.68 14.76 4.25
N GLU A 456 -12.26 15.94 4.09
CA GLU A 456 -11.55 17.19 3.82
C GLU A 456 -11.54 18.07 5.06
N ASP A 457 -10.51 18.89 5.21
CA ASP A 457 -10.47 19.89 6.27
C ASP A 457 -11.57 20.93 6.01
N ALA A 458 -12.43 21.18 6.99
CA ALA A 458 -13.36 22.31 6.93
C ALA A 458 -12.55 23.56 7.29
N GLN A 459 -12.13 24.33 6.28
CA GLN A 459 -11.41 25.58 6.47
C GLN A 459 -12.28 26.65 7.12
#